data_AF-A0A109L8D8-F1
#
_entry.id   AF-A0A109L8D8-F1
#
_cell.length_a   1.000
_cell.length_b   1.000
_cell.length_c   1.000
_cell.angle_alpha   90.00
_cell.angle_beta   90.00
_cell.angle_gamma   90.00
#
_symmetry.space_group_name_H-M   'P 1'
#
loop_
_entity.id
_entity.type
_entity.pdbx_description
1 polymer ?
#
loop_
_entity_poly.entity_id
_entity_poly.type
_entity_poly.pdbx_seq_one_letter_code
_entity_poly.pdbx_strand_id
1 'polypeptide(L)'
;MHTIRKVVIQNFKKFKSLTLDFESGKNVLIGNNEAGKSSILLALDLALGGSRNRIEALGAEALLNKDSVNTFLAGEKSLEKLPELIVDVFLEEGDDESLYGTNNVHQRQTDGMRMIIAVMAEYGEAVQAILADDQPNFPFEYYAVRFETFACRPYAAFNRPIKHMMLDGSRIDGDHASREYTRAVYAFNAPVEDRYKLENLYRQGKQAFTGHHLAALNADLPAYQFDVRSSVRSNLETDLIITEGNIPLENHGKGRQCFIKTEFALSKHKQGGLDVMLLEEPENHLSHSSMKALVAKLAENESTQLFIATHSSHICSRLDLRHALLIGPNAAAGSLKALSPDTAEFFMKAPDNNVLEFALSKKVILVEGDAEFILVEEFYKQCTNGRLPHVDDVHIISIGGTSFKRYMELANLLGIRVAAIRDNDKDYQKNCVENYVDFASDNAKVFADKDSDRSTFEIGLHDDNEETCKTVFGPGRKTLSPLEYMLANKAEAAFELLKGKPGELTVPTYIAEAIQWINE
;
A
#
# COMPACT_ATOMS: atom_id res chain seq x y z
N MET A 1 9.36 17.33 17.76
CA MET A 1 8.56 16.57 16.79
C MET A 1 9.35 15.31 16.55
N HIS A 2 8.74 14.15 16.79
CA HIS A 2 9.40 12.89 16.49
C HIS A 2 9.15 12.53 15.03
N THR A 3 10.20 12.11 14.33
CA THR A 3 10.14 11.75 12.92
C THR A 3 10.52 10.29 12.77
N ILE A 4 9.68 9.50 12.09
CA ILE A 4 9.96 8.09 11.80
C ILE A 4 10.88 8.03 10.58
N ARG A 5 12.04 7.38 10.72
CA ARG A 5 13.00 7.21 9.63
C ARG A 5 12.94 5.82 9.02
N LYS A 6 12.51 4.82 9.78
CA LYS A 6 12.42 3.43 9.29
C LYS A 6 11.41 2.63 10.09
N VAL A 7 10.82 1.63 9.44
CA VAL A 7 10.10 0.55 10.14
C VAL A 7 10.64 -0.80 9.70
N VAL A 8 10.81 -1.71 10.66
CA VAL A 8 11.09 -3.12 10.41
C VAL A 8 9.94 -3.94 10.97
N ILE A 9 9.36 -4.78 10.12
CA ILE A 9 8.20 -5.62 10.43
C ILE A 9 8.60 -7.08 10.22
N GLN A 10 8.37 -7.93 11.22
CA GLN A 10 8.59 -9.37 11.14
C GLN A 10 7.33 -10.13 11.56
N ASN A 11 7.01 -11.18 10.81
CA ASN A 11 5.88 -12.09 11.05
C ASN A 11 4.52 -11.40 11.27
N PHE A 12 4.23 -10.34 10.52
CA PHE A 12 2.98 -9.57 10.62
C PHE A 12 2.13 -9.72 9.36
N LYS A 13 0.92 -10.29 9.49
CA LYS A 13 -0.03 -10.53 8.41
C LYS A 13 0.65 -11.19 7.20
N LYS A 14 0.71 -10.53 6.02
CA LYS A 14 1.36 -11.09 4.82
C LYS A 14 2.90 -10.98 4.84
N PHE A 15 3.48 -10.22 5.77
CA PHE A 15 4.91 -9.95 5.81
C PHE A 15 5.62 -10.93 6.73
N LYS A 16 6.49 -11.79 6.16
CA LYS A 16 7.49 -12.53 6.94
C LYS A 16 8.58 -11.58 7.45
N SER A 17 9.09 -10.74 6.56
CA SER A 17 10.02 -9.66 6.86
C SER A 17 9.79 -8.51 5.88
N LEU A 18 9.77 -7.28 6.37
CA LEU A 18 9.69 -6.06 5.58
C LEU A 18 10.51 -4.96 6.28
N THR A 19 11.28 -4.20 5.50
CA THR A 19 11.98 -3.00 5.97
C THR A 19 11.67 -1.86 5.02
N LEU A 20 11.24 -0.73 5.56
CA LEU A 20 10.97 0.49 4.80
C LEU A 20 11.69 1.67 5.42
N ASP A 21 12.34 2.47 4.59
CA ASP A 21 12.92 3.76 4.95
C ASP A 21 11.96 4.89 4.56
N PHE A 22 11.94 5.95 5.36
CA PHE A 22 10.98 7.05 5.25
C PHE A 22 11.66 8.42 5.26
N GLU A 23 11.04 9.34 4.52
CA GLU A 23 11.34 10.77 4.53
C GLU A 23 10.71 11.46 5.72
N SER A 24 11.32 12.56 6.19
CA SER A 24 10.79 13.33 7.32
C SER A 24 9.47 14.03 7.05
N GLY A 25 9.16 14.28 5.78
CA GLY A 25 7.91 14.89 5.33
C GLY A 25 6.87 13.85 4.92
N LYS A 26 6.72 13.64 3.62
CA LYS A 26 5.66 12.81 3.04
C LYS A 26 6.21 11.46 2.59
N ASN A 27 5.41 10.44 2.81
CA ASN A 27 5.68 9.06 2.42
C ASN A 27 4.40 8.50 1.81
N VAL A 28 4.46 8.12 0.53
CA VAL A 28 3.28 7.60 -0.20
C VAL A 28 3.48 6.13 -0.48
N LEU A 29 2.71 5.28 0.18
CA LEU A 29 2.66 3.85 -0.07
C LEU A 29 1.74 3.60 -1.26
N ILE A 30 2.33 3.14 -2.36
CA ILE A 30 1.62 2.83 -3.61
C ILE A 30 1.76 1.33 -3.87
N GLY A 31 0.70 0.69 -4.29
CA GLY A 31 0.67 -0.74 -4.51
C GLY A 31 -0.73 -1.19 -4.84
N ASN A 32 -0.85 -2.39 -5.38
CA ASN A 32 -2.15 -2.91 -5.80
C ASN A 32 -3.04 -3.24 -4.59
N ASN A 33 -4.29 -3.61 -4.83
CA ASN A 33 -5.13 -4.18 -3.76
C ASN A 33 -4.41 -5.40 -3.17
N GLU A 34 -4.50 -5.57 -1.85
CA GLU A 34 -3.82 -6.65 -1.11
C GLU A 34 -2.27 -6.64 -1.16
N ALA A 35 -1.65 -5.59 -1.75
CA ALA A 35 -0.19 -5.45 -1.76
C ALA A 35 0.40 -5.35 -0.34
N GLY A 36 -0.39 -4.90 0.64
CA GLY A 36 -0.01 -4.83 2.06
C GLY A 36 0.07 -3.43 2.64
N LYS A 37 -0.30 -2.39 1.88
CA LYS A 37 -0.32 -0.99 2.31
C LYS A 37 -1.07 -0.78 3.63
N SER A 38 -2.31 -1.28 3.71
CA SER A 38 -3.15 -1.26 4.92
C SER A 38 -2.51 -1.99 6.10
N SER A 39 -1.77 -3.07 5.81
CA SER A 39 -1.06 -3.82 6.86
C SER A 39 0.13 -3.05 7.40
N ILE A 40 0.84 -2.28 6.57
CA ILE A 40 1.92 -1.39 7.01
C ILE A 40 1.38 -0.25 7.86
N LEU A 41 0.32 0.43 7.40
CA LEU A 41 -0.32 1.49 8.18
C LEU A 41 -0.86 0.95 9.51
N LEU A 42 -1.48 -0.23 9.51
CA LEU A 42 -1.93 -0.87 10.75
C LEU A 42 -0.77 -1.23 11.68
N ALA A 43 0.35 -1.74 11.16
CA ALA A 43 1.51 -2.06 11.98
C ALA A 43 2.06 -0.80 12.67
N LEU A 44 2.20 0.30 11.93
CA LEU A 44 2.58 1.60 12.49
C LEU A 44 1.56 2.07 13.53
N ASP A 45 0.27 2.05 13.21
CA ASP A 45 -0.80 2.51 14.09
C ASP A 45 -0.86 1.73 15.42
N LEU A 46 -0.66 0.40 15.36
CA LEU A 46 -0.60 -0.46 16.54
C LEU A 46 0.64 -0.18 17.39
N ALA A 47 1.82 -0.10 16.77
CA ALA A 47 3.08 0.16 17.46
C ALA A 47 3.09 1.54 18.12
N LEU A 48 2.69 2.59 17.40
CA LEU A 48 2.63 3.96 17.91
C LEU A 48 1.52 4.14 18.96
N GLY A 49 0.43 3.38 18.84
CA GLY A 49 -0.73 3.49 19.72
C GLY A 49 -0.56 2.87 21.11
N GLY A 50 0.29 1.84 21.27
CA GLY A 50 0.54 1.22 22.57
C GLY A 50 -0.71 0.66 23.26
N SER A 51 -1.75 0.30 22.50
CA SER A 51 -3.05 -0.15 23.03
C SER A 51 -3.14 -1.67 23.07
N ARG A 52 -2.98 -2.25 24.26
CA ARG A 52 -3.10 -3.71 24.48
C ARG A 52 -4.50 -4.22 24.11
N ASN A 53 -5.54 -3.52 24.58
CA ASN A 53 -6.94 -3.86 24.28
C ASN A 53 -7.21 -3.94 22.77
N ARG A 54 -6.57 -3.08 21.97
CA ARG A 54 -6.74 -3.09 20.51
C ARG A 54 -6.10 -4.33 19.87
N ILE A 55 -4.95 -4.76 20.39
CA ILE A 55 -4.28 -5.99 19.93
C ILE A 55 -5.11 -7.21 20.33
N GLU A 56 -5.59 -7.26 21.57
CA GLU A 56 -6.44 -8.35 22.06
C GLU A 56 -7.75 -8.46 21.27
N ALA A 57 -8.38 -7.34 20.91
CA ALA A 57 -9.58 -7.32 20.10
C ALA A 57 -9.35 -7.81 18.65
N LEU A 58 -8.16 -7.63 18.10
CA LEU A 58 -7.78 -8.16 16.78
C LEU A 58 -7.38 -9.64 16.87
N GLY A 59 -6.73 -10.05 17.96
CA GLY A 59 -6.22 -11.39 18.19
C GLY A 59 -4.85 -11.65 17.54
N ALA A 60 -3.98 -12.38 18.25
CA ALA A 60 -2.67 -12.77 17.73
C ALA A 60 -2.77 -13.64 16.47
N GLU A 61 -3.80 -14.48 16.37
CA GLU A 61 -4.08 -15.31 15.19
C GLU A 61 -4.27 -14.50 13.90
N ALA A 62 -4.95 -13.35 13.99
CA ALA A 62 -5.19 -12.49 12.83
C ALA A 62 -3.99 -11.61 12.48
N LEU A 63 -3.08 -11.40 13.42
CA LEU A 63 -1.92 -10.52 13.28
C LEU A 63 -0.64 -11.27 12.87
N LEU A 64 -0.43 -12.50 13.36
CA LEU A 64 0.75 -13.31 13.03
C LEU A 64 0.74 -13.76 11.57
N ASN A 65 1.93 -13.84 10.98
CA ASN A 65 2.07 -14.35 9.62
C ASN A 65 1.75 -15.85 9.55
N LYS A 66 0.74 -16.19 8.75
CA LYS A 66 0.26 -17.57 8.59
C LYS A 66 1.33 -18.51 8.04
N ASP A 67 2.16 -18.04 7.11
CA ASP A 67 3.21 -18.89 6.55
C ASP A 67 4.30 -19.22 7.58
N SER A 68 4.64 -18.28 8.47
CA SER A 68 5.57 -18.52 9.59
C SER A 68 4.99 -19.52 10.59
N VAL A 69 3.70 -19.41 10.91
CA VAL A 69 2.98 -20.39 11.74
C VAL A 69 2.98 -21.78 11.08
N ASN A 70 2.64 -21.86 9.80
CA ASN A 70 2.63 -23.12 9.05
C ASN A 70 4.03 -23.74 8.95
N THR A 71 5.06 -22.91 8.73
CA THR A 71 6.46 -23.35 8.68
C THR A 71 6.90 -23.92 10.02
N PHE A 72 6.51 -23.29 11.13
CA PHE A 72 6.76 -23.81 12.48
C PHE A 72 6.07 -25.15 12.72
N LEU A 73 4.77 -25.26 12.41
CA LEU A 73 3.98 -26.48 12.61
C LEU A 73 4.48 -27.66 11.77
N ALA A 74 5.02 -27.38 10.57
CA ALA A 74 5.65 -28.38 9.69
C ALA A 74 7.09 -28.75 10.10
N GLY A 75 7.71 -27.94 10.95
CA GLY A 75 9.11 -28.10 11.38
C GLY A 75 9.27 -28.67 12.78
N GLU A 76 10.41 -28.35 13.39
CA GLU A 76 10.69 -28.69 14.78
C GLU A 76 9.93 -27.76 15.74
N LYS A 77 9.11 -28.35 16.60
CA LYS A 77 8.23 -27.65 17.52
C LYS A 77 8.90 -27.48 18.86
N SER A 78 9.64 -26.39 19.02
CA SER A 78 10.26 -26.00 20.28
C SER A 78 9.89 -24.58 20.66
N LEU A 79 9.98 -24.26 21.95
CA LEU A 79 9.65 -22.94 22.46
C LEU A 79 10.50 -21.82 21.81
N GLU A 80 11.77 -22.10 21.51
CA GLU A 80 12.71 -21.16 20.88
C GLU A 80 12.39 -20.88 19.40
N LYS A 81 11.65 -21.77 18.74
CA LYS A 81 11.30 -21.66 17.31
C LYS A 81 9.91 -21.05 17.08
N LEU A 82 9.18 -20.74 18.15
CA LEU A 82 7.88 -20.08 18.03
C LEU A 82 8.07 -18.70 17.36
N PRO A 83 7.29 -18.39 16.32
CA PRO A 83 7.45 -17.14 15.61
C PRO A 83 7.03 -15.97 16.51
N GLU A 84 7.89 -14.98 16.63
CA GLU A 84 7.57 -13.70 17.26
C GLU A 84 7.16 -12.69 16.19
N LEU A 85 6.13 -11.91 16.46
CA LEU A 85 5.77 -10.76 15.64
C LEU A 85 6.45 -9.52 16.21
N ILE A 86 7.19 -8.82 15.37
CA ILE A 86 7.97 -7.64 15.76
C ILE A 86 7.61 -6.48 14.83
N VAL A 87 7.39 -5.31 15.41
CA VAL A 87 7.33 -4.03 14.69
C VAL A 87 8.25 -3.05 15.40
N ASP A 88 9.40 -2.80 14.80
CA ASP A 88 10.39 -1.83 15.27
C ASP A 88 10.27 -0.54 14.45
N VAL A 89 10.03 0.58 15.12
CA VAL A 89 9.88 1.92 14.55
C VAL A 89 11.11 2.74 14.95
N PHE A 90 11.97 3.00 13.98
CA PHE A 90 13.20 3.78 14.14
C PHE A 90 12.89 5.25 13.95
N LEU A 91 13.37 6.08 14.86
CA LEU A 91 13.15 7.52 14.86
C LEU A 91 14.44 8.25 14.48
N GLU A 92 14.27 9.49 14.05
CA GLU A 92 15.37 10.44 14.00
C GLU A 92 15.89 10.70 15.42
N GLU A 93 17.21 10.58 15.58
CA GLU A 93 17.88 10.74 16.87
C GLU A 93 17.66 12.16 17.41
N GLY A 94 17.27 12.25 18.67
CA GLY A 94 17.15 13.50 19.41
C GLY A 94 17.77 13.42 20.80
N ASP A 95 17.40 14.37 21.66
CA ASP A 95 17.95 14.49 23.02
C ASP A 95 17.18 13.65 24.05
N ASP A 96 16.17 12.87 23.63
CA ASP A 96 15.35 12.06 24.55
C ASP A 96 15.97 10.69 24.82
N GLU A 97 16.78 10.61 25.88
CA GLU A 97 17.41 9.36 26.35
C GLU A 97 16.39 8.24 26.67
N SER A 98 15.10 8.54 26.82
CA SER A 98 14.08 7.52 27.03
C SER A 98 13.78 6.71 25.77
N LEU A 99 14.16 7.20 24.59
CA LEU A 99 14.00 6.56 23.30
C LEU A 99 15.28 5.90 22.79
N TYR A 100 16.44 6.38 23.25
CA TYR A 100 17.75 5.95 22.78
C TYR A 100 18.20 4.62 23.38
N GLY A 101 18.42 3.60 22.56
CA GLY A 101 19.02 2.36 23.03
C GLY A 101 19.18 1.28 21.96
N THR A 102 19.50 0.06 22.38
CA THR A 102 19.82 -1.07 21.48
C THR A 102 18.69 -2.09 21.34
N ASN A 103 17.55 -1.92 22.01
CA ASN A 103 16.43 -2.88 21.99
C ASN A 103 15.64 -2.82 20.68
N ASN A 104 16.31 -3.17 19.59
CA ASN A 104 15.77 -3.30 18.25
C ASN A 104 16.39 -4.51 17.53
N VAL A 105 15.78 -4.91 16.43
CA VAL A 105 16.17 -6.07 15.63
C VAL A 105 17.60 -5.99 15.10
N HIS A 106 18.14 -4.78 14.94
CA HIS A 106 19.52 -4.56 14.48
C HIS A 106 20.53 -4.43 15.62
N GLN A 107 20.10 -4.43 16.88
CA GLN A 107 20.95 -4.22 18.06
C GLN A 107 21.81 -2.94 17.98
N ARG A 108 21.32 -1.93 17.25
CA ARG A 108 22.05 -0.67 17.03
C ARG A 108 21.59 0.38 18.04
N GLN A 109 22.50 1.17 18.59
CA GLN A 109 22.12 2.35 19.38
C GLN A 109 21.49 3.41 18.47
N THR A 110 20.24 3.75 18.75
CA THR A 110 19.43 4.74 18.03
C THR A 110 18.13 4.99 18.80
N ASP A 111 17.41 6.06 18.46
CA ASP A 111 16.07 6.31 18.97
C ASP A 111 15.02 5.39 18.32
N GLY A 112 14.10 4.88 19.13
CA GLY A 112 12.97 4.16 18.58
C GLY A 112 12.02 3.51 19.58
N MET A 113 11.04 2.84 19.00
CA MET A 113 9.95 2.16 19.69
C MET A 113 9.73 0.77 19.08
N ARG A 114 9.26 -0.15 19.90
CA ARG A 114 9.15 -1.56 19.59
C ARG A 114 7.84 -2.13 20.11
N MET A 115 7.15 -2.84 19.24
CA MET A 115 6.03 -3.71 19.59
C MET A 115 6.43 -5.16 19.33
N ILE A 116 6.28 -6.02 20.34
CA ILE A 116 6.50 -7.47 20.21
C ILE A 116 5.23 -8.20 20.61
N ILE A 117 4.80 -9.17 19.81
CA ILE A 117 3.80 -10.17 20.21
C ILE A 117 4.49 -11.53 20.20
N ALA A 118 4.66 -12.10 21.39
CA ALA A 118 5.37 -13.35 21.61
C ALA A 118 4.74 -14.12 22.76
N VAL A 119 5.13 -15.39 22.91
CA VAL A 119 4.73 -16.18 24.08
C VAL A 119 5.24 -15.55 25.36
N MET A 120 4.34 -15.44 26.34
CA MET A 120 4.66 -14.99 27.68
C MET A 120 5.58 -16.01 28.38
N ALA A 121 6.76 -15.54 28.80
CA ALA A 121 7.80 -16.40 29.37
C ALA A 121 7.34 -17.24 30.58
N GLU A 122 6.39 -16.73 31.36
CA GLU A 122 5.82 -17.40 32.53
C GLU A 122 4.99 -18.65 32.20
N TYR A 123 4.55 -18.83 30.95
CA TYR A 123 3.80 -20.02 30.51
C TYR A 123 4.63 -21.00 29.68
N GLY A 124 5.96 -20.91 29.72
CA GLY A 124 6.84 -21.74 28.90
C GLY A 124 6.61 -23.25 29.09
N GLU A 125 6.41 -23.71 30.33
CA GLU A 125 6.13 -25.13 30.63
C GLU A 125 4.80 -25.59 30.03
N ALA A 126 3.74 -24.78 30.14
CA ALA A 126 2.43 -25.09 29.59
C ALA A 126 2.48 -25.17 28.05
N VAL A 127 3.21 -24.26 27.41
CA VAL A 127 3.41 -24.26 25.97
C VAL A 127 4.23 -25.47 25.51
N GLN A 128 5.29 -25.82 26.23
CA GLN A 128 6.07 -27.03 25.91
C GLN A 128 5.22 -28.30 25.98
N ALA A 129 4.33 -28.41 26.97
CA ALA A 129 3.41 -29.54 27.07
C ALA A 129 2.46 -29.62 25.86
N ILE A 130 1.95 -28.49 25.37
CA ILE A 130 1.09 -28.42 24.17
C ILE A 130 1.87 -28.83 22.92
N LEU A 131 3.12 -28.37 22.78
CA LEU A 131 3.96 -28.68 21.62
C LEU A 131 4.41 -30.16 21.57
N ALA A 132 4.41 -30.84 22.72
CA ALA A 132 4.77 -32.25 22.86
C ALA A 132 3.61 -33.23 22.58
N ASP A 133 2.39 -32.73 22.37
CA ASP A 133 1.22 -33.56 22.03
C ASP A 133 1.35 -34.19 20.63
N ASP A 134 0.62 -35.28 20.38
CA ASP A 134 0.60 -36.02 19.11
C ASP A 134 0.06 -35.16 17.95
N GLN A 135 -0.87 -34.25 18.24
CA GLN A 135 -1.38 -33.24 17.31
C GLN A 135 -1.25 -31.84 17.92
N PRO A 136 -0.04 -31.25 17.87
CA PRO A 136 0.22 -29.99 18.54
C PRO A 136 -0.46 -28.85 17.79
N ASN A 137 -1.33 -28.13 18.51
CA ASN A 137 -1.94 -26.89 18.04
C ASN A 137 -1.02 -25.71 18.33
N PHE A 138 -1.15 -24.65 17.52
CA PHE A 138 -0.39 -23.43 17.75
C PHE A 138 -0.94 -22.67 18.99
N PRO A 139 -0.09 -22.30 19.97
CA PRO A 139 -0.53 -21.82 21.28
C PRO A 139 -0.87 -20.31 21.31
N PHE A 140 -1.84 -19.88 20.51
CA PHE A 140 -2.19 -18.45 20.37
C PHE A 140 -2.60 -17.79 21.70
N GLU A 141 -3.20 -18.55 22.62
CA GLU A 141 -3.70 -18.08 23.91
C GLU A 141 -2.59 -17.58 24.85
N TYR A 142 -1.34 -18.00 24.58
CA TYR A 142 -0.17 -17.65 25.37
C TYR A 142 0.62 -16.47 24.79
N TYR A 143 0.21 -15.95 23.62
CA TYR A 143 0.81 -14.76 23.02
C TYR A 143 0.28 -13.49 23.68
N ALA A 144 1.19 -12.61 24.07
CA ALA A 144 0.85 -11.28 24.58
C ALA A 144 1.72 -10.20 23.94
N VAL A 145 1.18 -8.98 23.91
CA VAL A 145 1.88 -7.82 23.37
C VAL A 145 2.69 -7.10 24.44
N ARG A 146 3.90 -6.69 24.08
CA ARG A 146 4.77 -5.78 24.83
C ARG A 146 5.08 -4.56 23.97
N PHE A 147 5.10 -3.40 24.61
CA PHE A 147 5.39 -2.10 24.01
C PHE A 147 6.53 -1.46 24.79
N GLU A 148 7.67 -1.27 24.13
CA GLU A 148 8.90 -0.78 24.75
C GLU A 148 9.62 0.21 23.83
N THR A 149 10.34 1.17 24.40
CA THR A 149 11.29 1.98 23.62
C THR A 149 12.58 1.18 23.38
N PHE A 150 13.43 1.65 22.47
CA PHE A 150 14.74 1.03 22.27
C PHE A 150 15.66 1.14 23.51
N ALA A 151 15.34 2.02 24.45
CA ALA A 151 15.94 2.12 25.79
C ALA A 151 15.34 1.12 26.82
N CYS A 152 14.57 0.13 26.38
CA CYS A 152 13.87 -0.85 27.23
C CYS A 152 12.85 -0.23 28.21
N ARG A 153 12.28 0.94 27.91
CA ARG A 153 11.25 1.55 28.75
C ARG A 153 9.84 1.18 28.27
N PRO A 154 8.97 0.63 29.11
CA PRO A 154 7.61 0.30 28.70
C PRO A 154 6.77 1.56 28.45
N TYR A 155 5.88 1.50 27.45
CA TYR A 155 4.89 2.55 27.18
C TYR A 155 3.49 1.98 26.93
N ALA A 156 2.48 2.85 26.99
CA ALA A 156 1.07 2.53 26.78
C ALA A 156 0.35 3.71 26.11
N ALA A 157 -0.91 3.49 25.72
CA ALA A 157 -1.69 4.49 24.97
C ALA A 157 -1.78 5.89 25.62
N PHE A 158 -1.76 5.99 26.95
CA PHE A 158 -1.88 7.27 27.65
C PHE A 158 -0.57 8.06 27.74
N ASN A 159 0.59 7.41 27.55
CA ASN A 159 1.92 8.02 27.62
C ASN A 159 2.78 7.67 26.38
N ARG A 160 2.14 7.41 25.24
CA ARG A 160 2.84 7.12 23.98
C ARG A 160 3.78 8.29 23.62
N PRO A 161 5.06 8.02 23.29
CA PRO A 161 6.02 9.06 22.90
C PRO A 161 5.61 9.85 21.66
N ILE A 162 5.00 9.18 20.68
CA ILE A 162 4.64 9.76 19.39
C ILE A 162 3.14 10.01 19.33
N LYS A 163 2.76 11.25 19.02
CA LYS A 163 1.37 11.63 18.80
C LYS A 163 0.98 11.30 17.37
N HIS A 164 0.27 10.18 17.19
CA HIS A 164 -0.21 9.77 15.87
C HIS A 164 -1.73 9.67 15.77
N MET A 165 -2.23 9.79 14.54
CA MET A 165 -3.63 9.62 14.16
C MET A 165 -3.74 8.87 12.84
N MET A 166 -4.64 7.88 12.78
CA MET A 166 -5.01 7.17 11.56
C MET A 166 -6.39 7.61 11.09
N LEU A 167 -6.52 7.96 9.81
CA LEU A 167 -7.80 8.13 9.12
C LEU A 167 -7.90 7.09 8.01
N ASP A 168 -8.96 6.30 8.08
CA ASP A 168 -9.30 5.31 7.07
C ASP A 168 -10.51 5.80 6.26
N GLY A 169 -10.27 6.12 4.99
CA GLY A 169 -11.25 6.59 4.03
C GLY A 169 -12.40 5.60 3.80
N SER A 170 -12.14 4.30 3.94
CA SER A 170 -13.12 3.23 3.74
C SER A 170 -14.07 3.05 4.93
N ARG A 171 -13.66 3.49 6.14
CA ARG A 171 -14.42 3.31 7.40
C ARG A 171 -14.95 4.60 7.99
N ILE A 172 -15.02 5.67 7.19
CA ILE A 172 -15.45 7.01 7.62
C ILE A 172 -16.84 7.00 8.28
N ASP A 173 -17.71 6.06 7.89
CA ASP A 173 -19.13 5.99 8.28
C ASP A 173 -19.40 5.28 9.62
N GLY A 174 -18.43 4.60 10.22
CA GLY A 174 -18.69 3.86 11.45
C GLY A 174 -18.89 4.80 12.64
N ASP A 175 -20.00 4.70 13.36
CA ASP A 175 -20.23 5.41 14.64
C ASP A 175 -19.01 5.29 15.58
N HIS A 176 -18.42 4.10 15.61
CA HIS A 176 -17.21 3.83 16.36
C HIS A 176 -16.01 4.64 15.85
N ALA A 177 -15.79 4.69 14.53
CA ALA A 177 -14.70 5.45 13.93
C ALA A 177 -14.86 6.96 14.15
N SER A 178 -16.10 7.47 14.07
CA SER A 178 -16.42 8.87 14.35
C SER A 178 -16.14 9.24 15.82
N ARG A 179 -16.52 8.35 16.76
CA ARG A 179 -16.25 8.54 18.20
C ARG A 179 -14.77 8.49 18.52
N GLU A 180 -14.04 7.50 18.01
CA GLU A 180 -12.59 7.40 18.23
C GLU A 180 -11.84 8.61 17.68
N TYR A 181 -12.24 9.10 16.49
CA TYR A 181 -11.72 10.34 15.93
C TYR A 181 -12.00 11.55 16.84
N THR A 182 -13.25 11.70 17.30
CA THR A 182 -13.65 12.80 18.19
C THR A 182 -12.87 12.79 19.51
N ARG A 183 -12.69 11.61 20.10
CA ARG A 183 -11.86 11.43 21.31
C ARG A 183 -10.42 11.82 21.07
N ALA A 184 -9.83 11.37 19.97
CA ALA A 184 -8.46 11.70 19.63
C ALA A 184 -8.28 13.21 19.48
N VAL A 185 -9.15 13.88 18.71
CA VAL A 185 -9.14 15.34 18.54
C VAL A 185 -9.32 16.06 19.87
N TYR A 186 -10.28 15.64 20.70
CA TYR A 186 -10.49 16.23 22.03
C TYR A 186 -9.25 16.08 22.91
N ALA A 187 -8.63 14.90 22.94
CA ALA A 187 -7.41 14.66 23.70
C ALA A 187 -6.21 15.51 23.21
N PHE A 188 -6.14 15.80 21.90
CA PHE A 188 -5.12 16.71 21.34
C PHE A 188 -5.38 18.18 21.67
N ASN A 189 -6.65 18.56 21.85
CA ASN A 189 -7.07 19.95 22.04
C ASN A 189 -7.22 20.35 23.51
N ALA A 190 -7.43 19.39 24.41
CA ALA A 190 -7.70 19.62 25.82
C ALA A 190 -6.57 19.05 26.71
N PRO A 191 -5.87 19.91 27.49
CA PRO A 191 -4.92 19.48 28.51
C PRO A 191 -5.53 18.44 29.45
N VAL A 192 -4.69 17.54 29.98
CA VAL A 192 -5.14 16.49 30.92
C VAL A 192 -5.93 17.06 32.10
N GLU A 193 -5.46 18.17 32.67
CA GLU A 193 -6.14 18.86 33.79
C GLU A 193 -7.54 19.35 33.42
N ASP A 194 -7.68 19.97 32.24
CA ASP A 194 -8.97 20.45 31.74
C ASP A 194 -9.92 19.29 31.43
N ARG A 195 -9.41 18.18 30.88
CA ARG A 195 -10.22 16.98 30.62
C ARG A 195 -10.79 16.41 31.90
N TYR A 196 -9.98 16.25 32.95
CA TYR A 196 -10.47 15.76 34.23
C TYR A 196 -11.46 16.70 34.89
N LYS A 197 -11.23 18.02 34.78
CA LYS A 197 -12.17 19.03 35.28
C LYS A 197 -13.52 18.94 34.56
N LEU A 198 -13.52 18.89 33.23
CA LEU A 198 -14.73 18.81 32.40
C LEU A 198 -15.48 17.50 32.62
N GLU A 199 -14.76 16.38 32.70
CA GLU A 199 -15.34 15.06 33.01
C GLU A 199 -16.02 15.06 34.39
N ASN A 200 -15.40 15.67 35.41
CA ASN A 200 -15.99 15.79 36.73
C ASN A 200 -17.27 16.67 36.71
N LEU A 201 -17.24 17.81 36.04
CA LEU A 201 -18.41 18.68 35.87
C LEU A 201 -19.55 17.95 35.15
N TYR A 202 -19.22 17.18 34.12
CA TYR A 202 -20.18 16.38 33.38
C TYR A 202 -20.85 15.30 34.25
N ARG A 203 -20.05 14.61 35.09
CA ARG A 203 -20.55 13.64 36.07
C ARG A 203 -21.46 14.30 37.11
N GLN A 204 -21.10 15.47 37.62
CA GLN A 204 -21.94 16.24 38.53
C GLN A 204 -23.28 16.61 37.88
N GLY A 205 -23.27 17.00 36.60
CA GLY A 205 -24.48 17.25 35.83
C GLY A 205 -25.38 16.00 35.70
N LYS A 206 -24.81 14.83 35.40
CA LYS A 206 -25.54 13.55 35.36
C LYS A 206 -26.20 13.22 36.71
N GLN A 207 -25.45 13.39 37.81
CA GLN A 207 -25.98 13.16 39.16
C GLN A 207 -27.10 14.14 39.53
N ALA A 208 -26.93 15.43 39.21
CA ALA A 208 -27.95 16.45 39.44
C ALA A 208 -29.22 16.16 38.63
N PHE A 209 -29.09 15.66 37.39
CA PHE A 209 -30.25 15.27 36.58
C PHE A 209 -31.03 14.12 37.21
N THR A 210 -30.35 13.07 37.68
CA THR A 210 -30.99 11.98 38.42
C THR A 210 -31.69 12.51 39.68
N GLY A 211 -31.00 13.35 40.47
CA GLY A 211 -31.52 13.87 41.74
C GLY A 211 -32.66 14.87 41.63
N HIS A 212 -32.73 15.65 40.54
CA HIS A 212 -33.74 16.71 40.41
C HIS A 212 -34.86 16.35 39.42
N HIS A 213 -34.54 15.69 38.31
CA HIS A 213 -35.50 15.44 37.22
C HIS A 213 -36.07 14.03 37.25
N LEU A 214 -35.35 13.03 37.78
CA LEU A 214 -35.85 11.66 37.92
C LEU A 214 -36.44 11.37 39.33
N ALA A 215 -36.27 12.26 40.30
CA ALA A 215 -36.69 12.02 41.68
C ALA A 215 -38.18 11.69 41.84
N ALA A 216 -39.07 12.42 41.17
CA ALA A 216 -40.51 12.15 41.25
C ALA A 216 -40.88 10.79 40.65
N LEU A 217 -40.28 10.45 39.50
CA LEU A 217 -40.49 9.16 38.83
C LEU A 217 -39.96 7.99 39.69
N ASN A 218 -38.83 8.19 40.37
CA ASN A 218 -38.21 7.19 41.22
C ASN A 218 -38.92 7.04 42.57
N ALA A 219 -39.64 8.05 43.05
CA ALA A 219 -40.40 7.97 44.29
C ALA A 219 -41.51 6.90 44.25
N ASP A 220 -42.05 6.63 43.05
CA ASP A 220 -43.10 5.64 42.81
C ASP A 220 -42.57 4.20 42.64
N LEU A 221 -41.25 4.00 42.70
CA LEU A 221 -40.59 2.72 42.48
C LEU A 221 -39.89 2.22 43.77
N PRO A 222 -40.51 1.30 44.53
CA PRO A 222 -40.02 0.95 45.87
C PRO A 222 -38.75 0.07 45.88
N ALA A 223 -38.47 -0.67 44.80
CA ALA A 223 -37.34 -1.61 44.72
C ALA A 223 -36.33 -1.30 43.61
N TYR A 224 -36.62 -0.33 42.74
CA TYR A 224 -35.82 -0.02 41.56
C TYR A 224 -35.79 1.50 41.35
N GLN A 225 -34.76 2.01 40.67
CA GLN A 225 -34.70 3.41 40.28
C GLN A 225 -34.15 3.55 38.87
N PHE A 226 -34.64 4.55 38.14
CA PHE A 226 -34.00 5.01 36.92
C PHE A 226 -32.79 5.88 37.25
N ASP A 227 -31.68 5.64 36.57
CA ASP A 227 -30.44 6.38 36.76
C ASP A 227 -29.77 6.68 35.40
N VAL A 228 -28.92 7.70 35.39
CA VAL A 228 -28.12 8.08 34.23
C VAL A 228 -26.79 7.36 34.29
N ARG A 229 -26.48 6.60 33.22
CA ARG A 229 -25.24 5.83 33.15
C ARG A 229 -24.02 6.74 33.28
N SER A 230 -23.22 6.51 34.32
CA SER A 230 -21.90 7.12 34.52
C SER A 230 -20.88 6.00 34.69
N SER A 231 -20.13 5.72 33.63
CA SER A 231 -19.10 4.69 33.61
C SER A 231 -17.99 5.09 32.64
N VAL A 232 -16.88 4.35 32.64
CA VAL A 232 -15.80 4.55 31.65
C VAL A 232 -16.31 4.38 30.21
N ARG A 233 -17.39 3.62 30.00
CA ARG A 233 -18.03 3.42 28.69
C ARG A 233 -19.14 4.44 28.39
N SER A 234 -19.43 5.37 29.30
CA SER A 234 -20.48 6.40 29.17
C SER A 234 -20.09 7.65 29.97
N ASN A 235 -19.14 8.40 29.43
CA ASN A 235 -18.44 9.53 30.01
C ASN A 235 -18.53 10.75 29.06
N LEU A 236 -17.89 11.87 29.38
CA LEU A 236 -17.94 13.05 28.50
C LEU A 236 -17.40 12.70 27.10
N GLU A 237 -16.25 12.04 27.07
CA GLU A 237 -15.56 11.68 25.83
C GLU A 237 -16.35 10.71 24.92
N THR A 238 -17.27 9.90 25.46
CA THR A 238 -18.16 9.05 24.65
C THR A 238 -19.32 9.82 24.03
N ASP A 239 -19.71 10.92 24.66
CA ASP A 239 -20.94 11.66 24.36
C ASP A 239 -20.64 12.96 23.57
N LEU A 240 -19.36 13.31 23.39
CA LEU A 240 -18.90 14.43 22.57
C LEU A 240 -19.08 14.17 21.07
N ILE A 241 -19.46 15.23 20.34
CA ILE A 241 -19.54 15.26 18.88
C ILE A 241 -18.82 16.49 18.32
N ILE A 242 -18.37 16.40 17.07
CA ILE A 242 -17.84 17.54 16.31
C ILE A 242 -18.95 18.07 15.39
N THR A 243 -19.15 19.38 15.38
CA THR A 243 -20.15 20.04 14.52
C THR A 243 -19.50 21.11 13.64
N GLU A 244 -20.00 21.26 12.42
CA GLU A 244 -19.70 22.39 11.52
C GLU A 244 -21.04 23.07 11.18
N GLY A 245 -21.17 24.37 11.50
CA GLY A 245 -22.42 25.10 11.29
C GLY A 245 -23.61 24.53 12.07
N ASN A 246 -23.36 23.99 13.27
CA ASN A 246 -24.33 23.25 14.10
C ASN A 246 -24.84 21.93 13.52
N ILE A 247 -24.23 21.43 12.44
CA ILE A 247 -24.54 20.12 11.86
C ILE A 247 -23.47 19.12 12.34
N PRO A 248 -23.84 18.02 13.00
CA PRO A 248 -22.91 16.94 13.36
C PRO A 248 -22.12 16.46 12.15
N LEU A 249 -20.84 16.19 12.33
CA LEU A 249 -19.93 15.77 11.26
C LEU A 249 -20.46 14.54 10.51
N GLU A 250 -21.03 13.57 11.23
CA GLU A 250 -21.66 12.36 10.70
C GLU A 250 -22.83 12.63 9.72
N ASN A 251 -23.45 13.81 9.80
CA ASN A 251 -24.55 14.21 8.93
C ASN A 251 -24.09 14.96 7.66
N HIS A 252 -22.78 15.23 7.51
CA HIS A 252 -22.23 15.81 6.29
C HIS A 252 -21.99 14.75 5.22
N GLY A 253 -21.89 15.16 3.95
CA GLY A 253 -21.47 14.26 2.87
C GLY A 253 -20.06 13.72 3.12
N LYS A 254 -19.81 12.43 2.80
CA LYS A 254 -18.57 11.71 3.14
C LYS A 254 -17.28 12.44 2.74
N GLY A 255 -17.27 13.07 1.57
CA GLY A 255 -16.11 13.85 1.12
C GLY A 255 -15.84 15.08 2.01
N ARG A 256 -16.91 15.75 2.48
CA ARG A 256 -16.79 16.85 3.44
C ARG A 256 -16.32 16.35 4.80
N GLN A 257 -16.80 15.18 5.24
CA GLN A 257 -16.33 14.55 6.47
C GLN A 257 -14.82 14.29 6.44
N CYS A 258 -14.32 13.66 5.37
CA CYS A 258 -12.89 13.39 5.19
C CYS A 258 -12.06 14.68 5.27
N PHE A 259 -12.54 15.75 4.62
CA PHE A 259 -11.87 17.04 4.62
C PHE A 259 -11.82 17.67 6.00
N ILE A 260 -12.96 17.76 6.70
CA ILE A 260 -13.04 18.30 8.07
C ILE A 260 -12.15 17.49 9.02
N LYS A 261 -12.21 16.14 8.94
CA LYS A 261 -11.35 15.28 9.77
C LYS A 261 -9.87 15.54 9.53
N THR A 262 -9.48 15.71 8.27
CA THR A 262 -8.08 16.02 7.94
C THR A 262 -7.68 17.42 8.40
N GLU A 263 -8.51 18.44 8.20
CA GLU A 263 -8.22 19.81 8.64
C GLU A 263 -8.06 19.91 10.16
N PHE A 264 -8.96 19.30 10.93
CA PHE A 264 -8.86 19.28 12.39
C PHE A 264 -7.60 18.55 12.87
N ALA A 265 -7.24 17.43 12.23
CA ALA A 265 -6.02 16.69 12.56
C ALA A 265 -4.74 17.51 12.28
N LEU A 266 -4.72 18.26 11.18
CA LEU A 266 -3.58 19.07 10.74
C LEU A 266 -3.49 20.45 11.39
N SER A 267 -4.59 20.97 11.94
CA SER A 267 -4.61 22.29 12.57
C SER A 267 -3.68 22.37 13.78
N LYS A 268 -2.95 23.49 13.91
CA LYS A 268 -2.01 23.70 15.03
C LYS A 268 -2.77 23.90 16.33
N HIS A 269 -2.58 22.98 17.27
CA HIS A 269 -3.25 22.97 18.58
C HIS A 269 -2.37 23.49 19.72
N LYS A 270 -3.00 23.95 20.80
CA LYS A 270 -2.35 24.56 21.97
C LYS A 270 -1.37 23.64 22.73
N GLN A 271 -1.47 22.33 22.56
CA GLN A 271 -0.67 21.30 23.26
C GLN A 271 0.39 20.64 22.35
N GLY A 272 0.75 21.30 21.25
CA GLY A 272 1.61 20.74 20.21
C GLY A 272 0.81 20.07 19.09
N GLY A 273 1.43 19.96 17.92
CA GLY A 273 0.83 19.34 16.74
C GLY A 273 0.84 17.81 16.80
N LEU A 274 0.28 17.21 15.76
CA LEU A 274 0.40 15.79 15.46
C LEU A 274 1.82 15.52 14.93
N ASP A 275 2.52 14.53 15.47
CA ASP A 275 3.84 14.12 14.94
C ASP A 275 3.65 13.35 13.63
N VAL A 276 2.69 12.41 13.60
CA VAL A 276 2.48 11.46 12.50
C VAL A 276 1.01 11.33 12.12
N MET A 277 0.70 11.45 10.83
CA MET A 277 -0.63 11.17 10.28
C MET A 277 -0.58 9.99 9.31
N LEU A 278 -1.44 9.01 9.53
CA LEU A 278 -1.63 7.85 8.67
C LEU A 278 -2.96 8.02 7.91
N LEU A 279 -2.90 8.05 6.59
CA LEU A 279 -4.05 8.22 5.70
C LEU A 279 -4.19 6.98 4.81
N GLU A 280 -5.29 6.26 4.98
CA GLU A 280 -5.63 5.10 4.15
C GLU A 280 -6.76 5.46 3.18
N GLU A 281 -6.50 5.26 1.89
CA GLU A 281 -7.43 5.51 0.77
C GLU A 281 -8.25 6.80 0.92
N PRO A 282 -7.58 7.97 1.10
CA PRO A 282 -8.27 9.26 1.23
C PRO A 282 -9.19 9.57 0.03
N GLU A 283 -8.97 8.95 -1.13
CA GLU A 283 -9.76 9.09 -2.34
C GLU A 283 -11.17 8.47 -2.32
N ASN A 284 -11.44 7.45 -1.49
CA ASN A 284 -12.63 6.59 -1.64
C ASN A 284 -13.99 7.31 -1.61
N HIS A 285 -14.04 8.55 -1.12
CA HIS A 285 -15.23 9.38 -1.05
C HIS A 285 -15.03 10.81 -1.55
N LEU A 286 -13.95 11.05 -2.31
CA LEU A 286 -13.59 12.36 -2.84
C LEU A 286 -13.71 12.39 -4.37
N SER A 287 -14.25 13.48 -4.89
CA SER A 287 -14.08 13.78 -6.31
C SER A 287 -12.61 14.09 -6.60
N HIS A 288 -12.19 13.95 -7.86
CA HIS A 288 -10.81 14.28 -8.27
C HIS A 288 -10.40 15.72 -7.89
N SER A 289 -11.33 16.69 -7.91
CA SER A 289 -11.06 18.07 -7.51
C SER A 289 -10.88 18.23 -5.99
N SER A 290 -11.74 17.59 -5.18
CA SER A 290 -11.62 17.61 -3.73
C SER A 290 -10.37 16.87 -3.25
N MET A 291 -10.01 15.77 -3.91
CA MET A 291 -8.77 15.06 -3.62
C MET A 291 -7.54 15.91 -3.93
N LYS A 292 -7.56 16.66 -5.05
CA LYS A 292 -6.47 17.60 -5.38
C LYS A 292 -6.32 18.69 -4.30
N ALA A 293 -7.43 19.22 -3.79
CA ALA A 293 -7.40 20.21 -2.71
C ALA A 293 -6.86 19.62 -1.40
N LEU A 294 -7.24 18.38 -1.06
CA LEU A 294 -6.72 17.66 0.10
C LEU A 294 -5.21 17.46 0.00
N VAL A 295 -4.72 16.99 -1.15
CA VAL A 295 -3.29 16.81 -1.43
C VAL A 295 -2.53 18.13 -1.30
N ALA A 296 -3.05 19.22 -1.87
CA ALA A 296 -2.41 20.52 -1.77
C ALA A 296 -2.28 20.99 -0.32
N LYS A 297 -3.33 20.82 0.51
CA LYS A 297 -3.28 21.15 1.94
C LYS A 297 -2.32 20.28 2.73
N LEU A 298 -2.34 18.97 2.48
CA LEU A 298 -1.34 18.04 3.03
C LEU A 298 0.06 18.45 2.61
N ALA A 299 0.19 19.08 1.44
CA ALA A 299 1.48 19.51 0.96
C ALA A 299 2.08 20.70 1.70
N GLU A 300 1.25 21.55 2.31
CA GLU A 300 1.62 22.77 3.03
C GLU A 300 2.00 22.51 4.50
N ASN A 301 1.66 21.33 5.07
CA ASN A 301 1.96 21.03 6.46
C ASN A 301 3.34 20.38 6.62
N GLU A 302 4.31 21.15 7.12
CA GLU A 302 5.67 20.65 7.43
C GLU A 302 5.82 20.16 8.88
N SER A 303 4.83 20.39 9.74
CA SER A 303 4.88 20.06 11.17
C SER A 303 4.37 18.66 11.51
N THR A 304 4.00 17.87 10.50
CA THR A 304 3.45 16.52 10.66
C THR A 304 3.99 15.63 9.56
N GLN A 305 4.54 14.49 9.94
CA GLN A 305 4.99 13.48 8.99
C GLN A 305 3.77 12.72 8.45
N LEU A 306 3.66 12.62 7.12
CA LEU A 306 2.49 12.06 6.46
C LEU A 306 2.81 10.70 5.84
N PHE A 307 1.95 9.72 6.10
CA PHE A 307 1.95 8.40 5.45
C PHE A 307 0.63 8.22 4.72
N ILE A 308 0.68 8.11 3.40
CA ILE A 308 -0.52 8.00 2.56
C ILE A 308 -0.49 6.65 1.85
N ALA A 309 -1.43 5.77 2.15
CA ALA A 309 -1.65 4.55 1.37
C ALA A 309 -2.74 4.81 0.32
N THR A 310 -2.40 4.62 -0.96
CA THR A 310 -3.32 4.84 -2.07
C THR A 310 -3.11 3.77 -3.15
N HIS A 311 -4.17 3.43 -3.87
CA HIS A 311 -4.11 2.66 -5.10
C HIS A 311 -4.36 3.54 -6.34
N SER A 312 -4.64 4.84 -6.14
CA SER A 312 -4.99 5.76 -7.20
C SER A 312 -3.75 6.29 -7.92
N SER A 313 -3.55 5.85 -9.16
CA SER A 313 -2.49 6.37 -10.03
C SER A 313 -2.56 7.90 -10.21
N HIS A 314 -3.77 8.47 -10.22
CA HIS A 314 -3.99 9.91 -10.33
C HIS A 314 -3.53 10.72 -9.11
N ILE A 315 -3.46 10.12 -7.93
CA ILE A 315 -2.92 10.76 -6.72
C ILE A 315 -1.39 10.71 -6.77
N CYS A 316 -0.86 9.56 -7.17
CA CYS A 316 0.57 9.29 -7.19
C CYS A 316 1.34 10.22 -8.12
N SER A 317 0.79 10.51 -9.31
CA SER A 317 1.42 11.45 -10.25
C SER A 317 1.51 12.89 -9.73
N ARG A 318 0.73 13.25 -8.70
CA ARG A 318 0.67 14.62 -8.15
C ARG A 318 1.33 14.77 -6.79
N LEU A 319 1.42 13.70 -6.00
CA LEU A 319 2.10 13.71 -4.70
C LEU A 319 3.62 13.68 -4.81
N ASP A 320 4.14 13.76 -6.04
CA ASP A 320 5.56 13.68 -6.38
C ASP A 320 6.15 12.30 -6.06
N LEU A 321 6.44 11.53 -7.12
CA LEU A 321 6.94 10.17 -7.02
C LEU A 321 8.30 10.08 -6.29
N ARG A 322 9.00 11.20 -6.04
CA ARG A 322 10.17 11.27 -5.15
C ARG A 322 9.89 10.74 -3.75
N HIS A 323 8.64 10.85 -3.29
CA HIS A 323 8.19 10.44 -1.97
C HIS A 323 7.44 9.10 -1.98
N ALA A 324 7.40 8.42 -3.13
CA ALA A 324 6.70 7.16 -3.30
C ALA A 324 7.55 5.95 -2.83
N LEU A 325 6.89 5.07 -2.10
CA LEU A 325 7.31 3.72 -1.77
C LEU A 325 6.36 2.77 -2.50
N LEU A 326 6.91 2.09 -3.51
CA LEU A 326 6.20 1.14 -4.34
C LEU A 326 6.22 -0.22 -3.67
N ILE A 327 5.06 -0.85 -3.53
CA ILE A 327 4.87 -2.16 -2.92
C ILE A 327 4.43 -3.13 -4.00
N GLY A 328 5.35 -4.02 -4.36
CA GLY A 328 5.13 -5.08 -5.33
C GLY A 328 4.26 -6.22 -4.78
N PRO A 329 3.84 -7.14 -5.67
CA PRO A 329 2.90 -8.21 -5.34
C PRO A 329 3.42 -9.17 -4.26
N ASN A 330 4.73 -9.49 -4.29
CA ASN A 330 5.39 -10.43 -3.40
C ASN A 330 5.89 -9.79 -2.10
N ALA A 331 5.26 -8.69 -1.66
CA ALA A 331 5.70 -7.90 -0.50
C ALA A 331 7.12 -7.30 -0.63
N ALA A 332 7.71 -7.36 -1.83
CA ALA A 332 8.86 -6.55 -2.17
C ALA A 332 8.43 -5.08 -2.11
N ALA A 333 9.27 -4.23 -1.53
CA ALA A 333 9.03 -2.81 -1.50
C ALA A 333 10.30 -2.07 -1.91
N GLY A 334 10.13 -1.01 -2.69
CA GLY A 334 11.24 -0.22 -3.21
C GLY A 334 10.85 1.24 -3.33
N SER A 335 11.84 2.12 -3.20
CA SER A 335 11.70 3.53 -3.57
C SER A 335 12.25 3.76 -4.97
N LEU A 336 11.68 4.70 -5.72
CA LEU A 336 12.30 5.15 -6.97
C LEU A 336 13.72 5.71 -6.76
N LYS A 337 14.07 6.14 -5.54
CA LYS A 337 15.44 6.55 -5.20
C LYS A 337 16.46 5.40 -5.19
N ALA A 338 16.00 4.15 -5.14
CA ALA A 338 16.87 2.97 -5.23
C ALA A 338 17.24 2.64 -6.69
N LEU A 339 16.57 3.27 -7.68
CA LEU A 339 16.92 3.17 -9.09
C LEU A 339 18.10 4.11 -9.43
N SER A 340 18.71 3.88 -10.58
CA SER A 340 19.74 4.76 -11.13
C SER A 340 19.23 6.21 -11.26
N PRO A 341 20.09 7.23 -11.06
CA PRO A 341 19.67 8.63 -11.06
C PRO A 341 18.88 9.05 -12.30
N ASP A 342 19.30 8.58 -13.48
CA ASP A 342 18.64 8.89 -14.75
C ASP A 342 17.25 8.23 -14.88
N THR A 343 17.11 6.98 -14.42
CA THR A 343 15.82 6.26 -14.38
C THR A 343 14.87 6.92 -13.39
N ALA A 344 15.35 7.23 -12.19
CA ALA A 344 14.60 7.94 -11.17
C ALA A 344 14.10 9.29 -11.69
N GLU A 345 14.99 10.10 -12.28
CA GLU A 345 14.65 11.41 -12.82
C GLU A 345 13.63 11.33 -13.96
N PHE A 346 13.74 10.32 -14.83
CA PHE A 346 12.75 10.08 -15.89
C PHE A 346 11.34 9.86 -15.33
N PHE A 347 11.20 8.92 -14.39
CA PHE A 347 9.90 8.62 -13.77
C PHE A 347 9.36 9.81 -12.94
N MET A 348 10.24 10.60 -12.34
CA MET A 348 9.86 11.78 -11.54
C MET A 348 9.44 12.99 -12.38
N LYS A 349 10.06 13.22 -13.56
CA LYS A 349 9.76 14.38 -14.43
C LYS A 349 8.48 14.21 -15.24
N ALA A 350 8.13 12.98 -15.58
CA ALA A 350 6.93 12.66 -16.33
C ALA A 350 6.24 11.46 -15.67
N PRO A 351 5.52 11.65 -14.55
CA PRO A 351 4.76 10.59 -13.92
C PRO A 351 3.58 10.22 -14.82
N ASP A 352 3.86 9.39 -15.82
CA ASP A 352 2.86 8.81 -16.70
C ASP A 352 2.11 7.71 -15.94
N ASN A 353 0.82 7.53 -16.25
CA ASN A 353 0.00 6.48 -15.64
C ASN A 353 0.64 5.09 -15.85
N ASN A 354 1.38 4.92 -16.96
CA ASN A 354 2.11 3.71 -17.31
C ASN A 354 3.09 3.23 -16.23
N VAL A 355 3.82 4.13 -15.55
CA VAL A 355 4.79 3.74 -14.50
C VAL A 355 4.09 3.15 -13.29
N LEU A 356 2.94 3.73 -12.95
CA LEU A 356 2.14 3.32 -11.82
C LEU A 356 1.41 2.03 -12.16
N GLU A 357 0.77 1.93 -13.31
CA GLU A 357 0.17 0.69 -13.82
C GLU A 357 1.19 -0.45 -13.86
N PHE A 358 2.40 -0.17 -14.31
CA PHE A 358 3.51 -1.11 -14.28
C PHE A 358 3.84 -1.56 -12.87
N ALA A 359 4.09 -0.63 -11.94
CA ALA A 359 4.44 -0.93 -10.55
C ALA A 359 3.34 -1.70 -9.79
N LEU A 360 2.09 -1.57 -10.24
CA LEU A 360 0.94 -2.29 -9.68
C LEU A 360 0.79 -3.71 -10.27
N SER A 361 1.36 -3.99 -11.43
CA SER A 361 1.17 -5.25 -12.17
C SER A 361 2.02 -6.40 -11.64
N LYS A 362 1.55 -7.64 -11.80
CA LYS A 362 2.35 -8.86 -11.49
C LYS A 362 3.20 -9.29 -12.67
N LYS A 363 2.59 -9.27 -13.86
CA LYS A 363 3.20 -9.65 -15.13
C LYS A 363 2.95 -8.55 -16.14
N VAL A 364 3.97 -8.15 -16.89
CA VAL A 364 3.84 -7.09 -17.89
C VAL A 364 4.46 -7.51 -19.22
N ILE A 365 3.75 -7.26 -20.31
CA ILE A 365 4.32 -7.22 -21.66
C ILE A 365 4.54 -5.76 -22.02
N LEU A 366 5.80 -5.36 -22.19
CA LEU A 366 6.15 -4.05 -22.71
C LEU A 366 6.27 -4.13 -24.22
N VAL A 367 5.66 -3.19 -24.92
CA VAL A 367 5.74 -3.08 -26.37
C VAL A 367 6.22 -1.68 -26.78
N GLU A 368 6.89 -1.60 -27.93
CA GLU A 368 7.54 -0.36 -28.37
C GLU A 368 6.54 0.73 -28.78
N GLY A 369 5.48 0.34 -29.51
CA GLY A 369 4.48 1.28 -30.03
C GLY A 369 3.05 0.75 -30.07
N ASP A 370 2.19 1.58 -30.66
CA ASP A 370 0.74 1.34 -30.71
C ASP A 370 0.37 0.17 -31.63
N ALA A 371 1.16 -0.12 -32.66
CA ALA A 371 0.89 -1.19 -33.60
C ALA A 371 0.94 -2.57 -32.92
N GLU A 372 1.98 -2.80 -32.13
CA GLU A 372 2.13 -3.97 -31.29
C GLU A 372 1.05 -3.99 -30.22
N PHE A 373 0.81 -2.87 -29.54
CA PHE A 373 -0.20 -2.78 -28.48
C PHE A 373 -1.59 -3.22 -28.96
N ILE A 374 -1.99 -2.83 -30.17
CA ILE A 374 -3.28 -3.18 -30.78
C ILE A 374 -3.37 -4.70 -31.07
N LEU A 375 -2.29 -5.33 -31.55
CA LEU A 375 -2.32 -6.71 -32.02
C LEU A 375 -1.92 -7.74 -30.96
N VAL A 376 -1.15 -7.35 -29.94
CA VAL A 376 -0.62 -8.29 -28.93
C VAL A 376 -1.74 -8.98 -28.15
N GLU A 377 -2.89 -8.34 -27.91
CA GLU A 377 -4.02 -9.01 -27.27
C GLU A 377 -4.56 -10.18 -28.13
N GLU A 378 -4.61 -10.01 -29.45
CA GLU A 378 -5.03 -11.06 -30.37
C GLU A 378 -3.98 -12.18 -30.46
N PHE A 379 -2.70 -11.82 -30.55
CA PHE A 379 -1.61 -12.80 -30.51
C PHE A 379 -1.61 -13.59 -29.20
N TYR A 380 -1.88 -12.93 -28.07
CA TYR A 380 -2.02 -13.57 -26.78
C TYR A 380 -3.11 -14.64 -26.80
N LYS A 381 -4.30 -14.32 -27.31
CA LYS A 381 -5.40 -15.29 -27.45
C LYS A 381 -4.98 -16.49 -28.28
N GLN A 382 -4.32 -16.26 -29.42
CA GLN A 382 -3.89 -17.34 -30.31
C GLN A 382 -2.85 -18.26 -29.65
N CYS A 383 -1.88 -17.69 -28.94
CA CYS A 383 -0.84 -18.46 -28.24
C CYS A 383 -1.34 -19.18 -26.97
N THR A 384 -2.49 -18.78 -26.40
CA THR A 384 -2.95 -19.26 -25.08
C THR A 384 -4.29 -20.00 -25.12
N ASN A 385 -4.69 -20.50 -26.29
CA ASN A 385 -5.96 -21.20 -26.53
C ASN A 385 -7.21 -20.35 -26.17
N GLY A 386 -7.18 -19.08 -26.55
CA GLY A 386 -8.31 -18.15 -26.42
C GLY A 386 -8.39 -17.40 -25.09
N ARG A 387 -7.39 -17.53 -24.21
CA ARG A 387 -7.35 -16.75 -22.96
C ARG A 387 -7.02 -15.29 -23.24
N LEU A 388 -7.51 -14.41 -22.37
CA LEU A 388 -7.24 -12.97 -22.40
C LEU A 388 -6.10 -12.65 -21.43
N PRO A 389 -5.23 -11.65 -21.73
CA PRO A 389 -4.12 -11.27 -20.85
C PRO A 389 -4.52 -11.04 -19.39
N HIS A 390 -5.65 -10.36 -19.16
CA HIS A 390 -6.13 -10.06 -17.80
C HIS A 390 -6.54 -11.29 -16.99
N VAL A 391 -6.88 -12.41 -17.64
CA VAL A 391 -7.23 -13.68 -16.95
C VAL A 391 -5.99 -14.29 -16.30
N ASP A 392 -4.82 -14.04 -16.89
CA ASP A 392 -3.53 -14.55 -16.43
C ASP A 392 -2.71 -13.49 -15.66
N ASP A 393 -3.36 -12.40 -15.20
CA ASP A 393 -2.72 -11.25 -14.54
C ASP A 393 -1.63 -10.56 -15.39
N VAL A 394 -1.72 -10.64 -16.73
CA VAL A 394 -0.78 -10.01 -17.67
C VAL A 394 -1.32 -8.65 -18.12
N HIS A 395 -0.55 -7.60 -17.84
CA HIS A 395 -0.82 -6.24 -18.31
C HIS A 395 0.03 -5.92 -19.55
N ILE A 396 -0.54 -5.23 -20.53
CA ILE A 396 0.19 -4.79 -21.73
C ILE A 396 0.41 -3.28 -21.62
N ILE A 397 1.65 -2.81 -21.81
CA ILE A 397 1.98 -1.38 -21.74
C ILE A 397 2.79 -0.99 -22.97
N SER A 398 2.28 -0.01 -23.72
CA SER A 398 3.02 0.67 -24.78
C SER A 398 3.90 1.77 -24.16
N ILE A 399 5.20 1.71 -24.39
CA ILE A 399 6.13 2.70 -23.83
C ILE A 399 6.44 3.87 -24.76
N GLY A 400 6.00 3.80 -26.03
CA GLY A 400 6.14 4.87 -27.02
C GLY A 400 7.60 5.23 -27.34
N GLY A 401 8.50 4.25 -27.37
CA GLY A 401 9.93 4.45 -27.65
C GLY A 401 10.84 3.42 -26.96
N THR A 402 12.11 3.77 -26.70
CA THR A 402 13.16 2.81 -26.27
C THR A 402 13.42 2.78 -24.75
N SER A 403 12.48 3.25 -23.93
CA SER A 403 12.63 3.36 -22.46
C SER A 403 12.57 2.01 -21.71
N PHE A 404 12.64 0.87 -22.40
CA PHE A 404 12.58 -0.47 -21.82
C PHE A 404 13.55 -0.69 -20.65
N LYS A 405 14.79 -0.20 -20.75
CA LYS A 405 15.83 -0.39 -19.70
C LYS A 405 15.35 0.12 -18.33
N ARG A 406 14.66 1.27 -18.34
CA ARG A 406 14.12 1.91 -17.13
C ARG A 406 13.02 1.07 -16.48
N TYR A 407 12.12 0.52 -17.28
CA TYR A 407 11.07 -0.37 -16.80
C TYR A 407 11.63 -1.71 -16.31
N MET A 408 12.65 -2.27 -16.97
CA MET A 408 13.30 -3.50 -16.51
C MET A 408 14.04 -3.31 -15.17
N GLU A 409 14.68 -2.15 -14.97
CA GLU A 409 15.27 -1.78 -13.67
C GLU A 409 14.20 -1.76 -12.57
N LEU A 410 13.05 -1.14 -12.86
CA LEU A 410 11.90 -1.13 -11.94
C LEU A 410 11.31 -2.52 -11.72
N ALA A 411 11.26 -3.38 -12.73
CA ALA A 411 10.81 -4.77 -12.62
C ALA A 411 11.67 -5.57 -11.65
N ASN A 412 12.99 -5.44 -11.77
CA ASN A 412 13.95 -6.13 -10.91
C ASN A 412 13.85 -5.64 -9.46
N LEU A 413 13.65 -4.33 -9.25
CA LEU A 413 13.46 -3.76 -7.92
C LEU A 413 12.19 -4.29 -7.22
N LEU A 414 11.08 -4.42 -7.97
CA LEU A 414 9.77 -4.80 -7.43
C LEU A 414 9.45 -6.30 -7.53
N GLY A 415 10.31 -7.07 -8.20
CA GLY A 415 10.08 -8.50 -8.48
C GLY A 415 8.90 -8.74 -9.42
N ILE A 416 8.70 -7.87 -10.41
CA ILE A 416 7.63 -7.97 -11.42
C ILE A 416 8.17 -8.75 -12.62
N ARG A 417 7.39 -9.70 -13.15
CA ARG A 417 7.79 -10.46 -14.35
C ARG A 417 7.49 -9.66 -15.61
N VAL A 418 8.48 -9.43 -16.48
CA VAL A 418 8.39 -8.53 -17.62
C VAL A 418 8.99 -9.11 -18.89
N ALA A 419 8.17 -9.16 -19.95
CA ALA A 419 8.60 -9.46 -21.30
C ALA A 419 8.65 -8.16 -22.12
N ALA A 420 9.85 -7.73 -22.52
CA ALA A 420 10.06 -6.55 -23.34
C ALA A 420 10.14 -6.95 -24.82
N ILE A 421 9.09 -6.66 -25.58
CA ILE A 421 9.02 -6.88 -27.03
C ILE A 421 9.48 -5.59 -27.72
N ARG A 422 10.57 -5.67 -28.49
CA ARG A 422 11.17 -4.50 -29.16
C ARG A 422 11.64 -4.81 -30.56
N ASP A 423 11.82 -3.75 -31.34
CA ASP A 423 12.46 -3.81 -32.65
C ASP A 423 13.98 -3.98 -32.52
N ASN A 424 14.58 -4.65 -33.51
CA ASN A 424 16.04 -4.85 -33.55
C ASN A 424 16.79 -3.71 -34.27
N ASP A 425 16.07 -2.83 -34.99
CA ASP A 425 16.63 -1.67 -35.71
C ASP A 425 17.85 -2.02 -36.59
N LYS A 426 17.81 -3.19 -37.25
CA LYS A 426 18.85 -3.76 -38.13
C LYS A 426 20.09 -4.32 -37.42
N ASP A 427 20.13 -4.33 -36.09
CA ASP A 427 21.24 -4.88 -35.31
C ASP A 427 20.75 -5.56 -34.03
N TYR A 428 20.31 -6.81 -34.15
CA TYR A 428 19.85 -7.62 -33.02
C TYR A 428 20.88 -7.74 -31.90
N GLN A 429 22.14 -8.01 -32.24
CA GLN A 429 23.18 -8.27 -31.25
C GLN A 429 23.44 -7.04 -30.39
N LYS A 430 23.64 -5.88 -31.01
CA LYS A 430 23.89 -4.64 -30.28
C LYS A 430 22.63 -4.15 -29.56
N ASN A 431 21.50 -4.11 -30.27
CA ASN A 431 20.31 -3.41 -29.78
C ASN A 431 19.50 -4.23 -28.79
N CYS A 432 19.41 -5.55 -28.94
CA CYS A 432 18.54 -6.40 -28.13
C CYS A 432 19.30 -7.29 -27.12
N VAL A 433 20.58 -7.59 -27.37
CA VAL A 433 21.40 -8.41 -26.47
C VAL A 433 22.31 -7.53 -25.62
N GLU A 434 23.35 -6.93 -26.22
CA GLU A 434 24.40 -6.19 -25.50
C GLU A 434 23.84 -5.01 -24.69
N ASN A 435 22.88 -4.29 -25.25
CA ASN A 435 22.24 -3.15 -24.59
C ASN A 435 21.44 -3.49 -23.33
N TYR A 436 21.09 -4.75 -23.10
CA TYR A 436 20.20 -5.18 -22.01
C TYR A 436 20.82 -6.19 -21.05
N VAL A 437 22.10 -6.57 -21.24
CA VAL A 437 22.77 -7.59 -20.41
C VAL A 437 22.65 -7.28 -18.92
N ASP A 438 22.84 -6.01 -18.52
CA ASP A 438 22.78 -5.59 -17.12
C ASP A 438 21.36 -5.50 -16.53
N PHE A 439 20.33 -5.57 -17.38
CA PHE A 439 18.93 -5.43 -16.99
C PHE A 439 18.15 -6.75 -17.06
N ALA A 440 18.64 -7.71 -17.85
CA ALA A 440 18.04 -9.02 -18.00
C ALA A 440 18.19 -9.84 -16.71
N SER A 441 17.11 -10.49 -16.28
CA SER A 441 17.07 -11.34 -15.09
C SER A 441 16.04 -12.45 -15.26
N ASP A 442 15.88 -13.32 -14.27
CA ASP A 442 14.79 -14.31 -14.24
C ASP A 442 13.40 -13.66 -14.31
N ASN A 443 13.29 -12.39 -13.90
CA ASN A 443 12.05 -11.62 -13.91
C ASN A 443 11.94 -10.68 -15.12
N ALA A 444 13.00 -10.39 -15.87
CA ALA A 444 12.95 -9.41 -16.95
C ALA A 444 13.72 -9.91 -18.18
N LYS A 445 13.04 -10.06 -19.32
CA LYS A 445 13.65 -10.58 -20.56
C LYS A 445 13.22 -9.80 -21.80
N VAL A 446 14.15 -9.64 -22.74
CA VAL A 446 13.93 -8.96 -24.02
C VAL A 446 13.70 -9.98 -25.12
N PHE A 447 12.72 -9.69 -25.98
CA PHE A 447 12.33 -10.48 -27.13
C PHE A 447 12.29 -9.59 -28.37
N ALA A 448 12.96 -10.05 -29.43
CA ALA A 448 13.05 -9.36 -30.71
C ALA A 448 13.34 -10.38 -31.81
N ASP A 449 13.07 -10.01 -33.06
CA ASP A 449 13.45 -10.83 -34.21
C ASP A 449 14.98 -10.93 -34.32
N LYS A 450 15.49 -12.15 -34.54
CA LYS A 450 16.93 -12.43 -34.64
C LYS A 450 17.47 -12.07 -36.03
N ASP A 451 16.60 -11.96 -37.02
CA ASP A 451 16.96 -11.52 -38.36
C ASP A 451 16.97 -9.99 -38.44
N SER A 452 18.16 -9.42 -38.66
CA SER A 452 18.34 -7.98 -38.82
C SER A 452 17.63 -7.39 -40.06
N ASP A 453 17.28 -8.20 -41.06
CA ASP A 453 16.52 -7.73 -42.22
C ASP A 453 15.04 -7.52 -41.86
N ARG A 454 14.54 -8.23 -40.85
CA ARG A 454 13.21 -8.07 -40.26
C ARG A 454 13.25 -7.01 -39.15
N SER A 455 13.68 -5.80 -39.51
CA SER A 455 14.17 -4.82 -38.54
C SER A 455 13.12 -4.17 -37.65
N THR A 456 11.86 -4.14 -38.10
CA THR A 456 10.73 -3.58 -37.35
C THR A 456 9.56 -4.55 -37.33
N PHE A 457 8.67 -4.38 -36.36
CA PHE A 457 7.44 -5.16 -36.22
C PHE A 457 6.66 -5.27 -37.53
N GLU A 458 6.51 -4.19 -38.29
CA GLU A 458 5.72 -4.20 -39.53
C GLU A 458 6.34 -5.07 -40.63
N ILE A 459 7.68 -5.07 -40.73
CA ILE A 459 8.40 -5.88 -41.73
C ILE A 459 8.22 -7.36 -41.39
N GLY A 460 8.53 -7.75 -40.15
CA GLY A 460 8.37 -9.14 -39.71
C GLY A 460 6.93 -9.62 -39.82
N LEU A 461 5.96 -8.79 -39.41
CA LEU A 461 4.55 -9.13 -39.49
C LEU A 461 4.07 -9.29 -40.94
N HIS A 462 4.49 -8.39 -41.84
CA HIS A 462 4.17 -8.48 -43.26
C HIS A 462 4.71 -9.77 -43.89
N ASP A 463 5.96 -10.12 -43.59
CA ASP A 463 6.62 -11.29 -44.17
C ASP A 463 5.96 -12.60 -43.71
N ASP A 464 5.51 -12.66 -42.47
CA ASP A 464 4.78 -13.82 -41.92
C ASP A 464 3.32 -13.89 -42.41
N ASN A 465 2.78 -12.79 -42.96
CA ASN A 465 1.35 -12.63 -43.26
C ASN A 465 1.07 -12.04 -44.65
N GLU A 466 1.94 -12.31 -45.63
CA GLU A 466 1.94 -11.62 -46.93
C GLU A 466 0.58 -11.72 -47.65
N GLU A 467 -0.09 -12.87 -47.60
CA GLU A 467 -1.40 -13.10 -48.22
C GLU A 467 -2.52 -12.28 -47.54
N THR A 468 -2.52 -12.26 -46.21
CA THR A 468 -3.48 -11.47 -45.41
C THR A 468 -3.26 -9.98 -45.65
N CYS A 469 -2.02 -9.51 -45.64
CA CYS A 469 -1.68 -8.12 -45.94
C CYS A 469 -2.07 -7.71 -47.37
N LYS A 470 -1.85 -8.57 -48.37
CA LYS A 470 -2.35 -8.34 -49.75
C LYS A 470 -3.87 -8.26 -49.80
N THR A 471 -4.57 -9.07 -49.01
CA THR A 471 -6.04 -9.08 -48.99
C THR A 471 -6.61 -7.82 -48.34
N VAL A 472 -6.00 -7.34 -47.25
CA VAL A 472 -6.45 -6.16 -46.52
C VAL A 472 -6.04 -4.87 -47.26
N PHE A 473 -4.78 -4.78 -47.71
CA PHE A 473 -4.16 -3.56 -48.24
C PHE A 473 -3.92 -3.54 -49.76
N GLY A 474 -4.38 -4.55 -50.50
CA GLY A 474 -4.01 -4.76 -51.90
C GLY A 474 -4.44 -3.67 -52.91
N PRO A 475 -3.94 -3.76 -54.16
CA PRO A 475 -4.15 -2.76 -55.20
C PRO A 475 -5.64 -2.54 -55.49
N GLY A 476 -6.08 -1.28 -55.45
CA GLY A 476 -7.49 -0.88 -55.60
C GLY A 476 -8.14 -0.40 -54.30
N ARG A 477 -7.52 -0.65 -53.14
CA ARG A 477 -7.93 -0.10 -51.83
C ARG A 477 -6.98 0.98 -51.30
N LYS A 478 -5.68 0.86 -51.58
CA LYS A 478 -4.62 1.82 -51.17
C LYS A 478 -3.69 2.10 -52.35
N THR A 479 -2.98 3.22 -52.30
CA THR A 479 -2.04 3.68 -53.34
C THR A 479 -0.61 3.19 -53.15
N LEU A 480 -0.24 2.83 -51.91
CA LEU A 480 1.06 2.28 -51.54
C LEU A 480 1.01 0.74 -51.61
N SER A 481 2.18 0.09 -51.73
CA SER A 481 2.24 -1.36 -51.50
C SER A 481 1.89 -1.70 -50.04
N PRO A 482 1.47 -2.94 -49.73
CA PRO A 482 1.09 -3.32 -48.36
C PRO A 482 2.16 -2.98 -47.31
N LEU A 483 3.43 -3.31 -47.57
CA LEU A 483 4.53 -3.00 -46.65
C LEU A 483 4.77 -1.49 -46.49
N GLU A 484 4.81 -0.74 -47.59
CA GLU A 484 4.97 0.72 -47.54
C GLU A 484 3.82 1.40 -46.77
N TYR A 485 2.59 0.88 -46.94
CA TYR A 485 1.43 1.36 -46.21
C TYR A 485 1.56 1.11 -44.71
N MET A 486 1.96 -0.10 -44.30
CA MET A 486 2.17 -0.48 -42.90
C MET A 486 3.26 0.39 -42.25
N LEU A 487 4.39 0.59 -42.91
CA LEU A 487 5.48 1.43 -42.41
C LEU A 487 5.07 2.91 -42.26
N ALA A 488 4.24 3.42 -43.16
CA ALA A 488 3.76 4.80 -43.11
C ALA A 488 2.59 5.01 -42.13
N ASN A 489 1.82 3.95 -41.81
CA ASN A 489 0.57 4.04 -41.04
C ASN A 489 0.48 2.94 -39.97
N LYS A 490 1.54 2.77 -39.18
CA LYS A 490 1.74 1.66 -38.22
C LYS A 490 0.47 1.28 -37.42
N ALA A 491 -0.07 2.22 -36.65
CA ALA A 491 -1.25 1.98 -35.80
C ALA A 491 -2.53 1.71 -36.61
N GLU A 492 -2.77 2.45 -37.69
CA GLU A 492 -3.95 2.26 -38.54
C GLU A 492 -3.92 0.90 -39.25
N ALA A 493 -2.75 0.50 -39.74
CA ALA A 493 -2.55 -0.80 -40.37
C ALA A 493 -2.79 -1.95 -39.38
N ALA A 494 -2.28 -1.83 -38.16
CA ALA A 494 -2.55 -2.80 -37.09
C ALA A 494 -4.06 -2.92 -36.79
N PHE A 495 -4.76 -1.80 -36.72
CA PHE A 495 -6.21 -1.77 -36.50
C PHE A 495 -7.02 -2.35 -37.66
N GLU A 496 -6.63 -2.06 -38.91
CA GLU A 496 -7.26 -2.65 -40.11
C GLU A 496 -7.05 -4.17 -40.17
N LEU A 497 -5.86 -4.67 -39.81
CA LEU A 497 -5.57 -6.11 -39.72
C LEU A 497 -6.43 -6.79 -38.65
N LEU A 498 -6.52 -6.18 -37.46
CA LEU A 498 -7.34 -6.69 -36.34
C LEU A 498 -8.83 -6.77 -36.72
N LYS A 499 -9.36 -5.81 -37.49
CA LYS A 499 -10.76 -5.83 -37.96
C LYS A 499 -11.01 -6.80 -39.11
N GLY A 500 -10.03 -6.98 -39.97
CA GLY A 500 -10.17 -7.75 -41.20
C GLY A 500 -10.24 -9.24 -40.91
N LYS A 501 -9.10 -9.82 -40.49
CA LYS A 501 -8.93 -11.26 -40.35
C LYS A 501 -8.00 -11.62 -39.18
N PRO A 502 -8.38 -11.28 -37.93
CA PRO A 502 -7.49 -11.41 -36.78
C PRO A 502 -7.00 -12.86 -36.56
N GLY A 503 -7.90 -13.84 -36.67
CA GLY A 503 -7.59 -15.26 -36.46
C GLY A 503 -6.83 -15.96 -37.59
N GLU A 504 -6.56 -15.27 -38.70
CA GLU A 504 -5.70 -15.79 -39.79
C GLU A 504 -4.27 -15.23 -39.72
N LEU A 505 -3.98 -14.36 -38.73
CA LEU A 505 -2.64 -13.81 -38.55
C LEU A 505 -1.71 -14.86 -37.93
N THR A 506 -0.59 -15.14 -38.59
CA THR A 506 0.54 -15.85 -38.01
C THR A 506 1.26 -14.95 -37.02
N VAL A 507 1.35 -15.39 -35.76
CA VAL A 507 2.08 -14.68 -34.71
C VAL A 507 3.59 -14.77 -34.95
N PRO A 508 4.33 -13.64 -34.98
CA PRO A 508 5.78 -13.66 -35.07
C PRO A 508 6.43 -14.48 -33.95
N THR A 509 7.46 -15.25 -34.26
CA THR A 509 8.04 -16.25 -33.33
C THR A 509 8.51 -15.64 -32.01
N TYR A 510 9.18 -14.48 -32.04
CA TYR A 510 9.67 -13.83 -30.81
C TYR A 510 8.54 -13.32 -29.90
N ILE A 511 7.38 -12.96 -30.47
CA ILE A 511 6.19 -12.56 -29.71
C ILE A 511 5.55 -13.80 -29.07
N ALA A 512 5.46 -14.91 -29.81
CA ALA A 512 4.98 -16.17 -29.25
C ALA A 512 5.88 -16.67 -28.10
N GLU A 513 7.20 -16.58 -28.25
CA GLU A 513 8.17 -16.88 -27.18
C GLU A 513 7.97 -15.98 -25.96
N ALA A 514 7.73 -14.68 -26.16
CA ALA A 514 7.45 -13.73 -25.08
C ALA A 514 6.17 -14.09 -24.31
N ILE A 515 5.09 -14.42 -25.02
CA ILE A 515 3.80 -14.81 -24.44
C ILE A 515 3.88 -16.14 -23.71
N GLN A 516 4.67 -17.10 -24.23
CA GLN A 516 4.90 -18.36 -23.53
C GLN A 516 5.68 -18.12 -22.24
N TRP A 517 6.80 -17.39 -22.33
CA TRP A 517 7.67 -17.14 -21.18
C TRP A 517 7.00 -16.32 -20.07
N ILE A 518 6.10 -15.37 -20.38
CA ILE A 518 5.39 -14.61 -19.34
C ILE A 518 4.35 -15.49 -18.61
N ASN A 519 3.89 -16.56 -19.26
CA ASN A 519 2.88 -17.49 -18.71
C ASN A 519 3.45 -18.66 -17.92
N GLU A 520 4.74 -18.96 -18.08
CA GLU A 520 5.51 -19.83 -17.17
C GLU A 520 5.57 -19.23 -15.76
#